data_AF-A0A2W7M8W1-F1
#
_entry.id   AF-A0A2W7M8W1-F1
#
_cell.length_a   1.000
_cell.length_b   1.000
_cell.length_c   1.000
_cell.angle_alpha   90.00
_cell.angle_beta   90.00
_cell.angle_gamma   90.00
#
_symmetry.space_group_name_H-M   'P 1'
#
loop_
_entity.id
_entity.type
_entity.pdbx_description
1 polymer ?
#
loop_
_entity_poly.entity_id
_entity_poly.type
_entity_poly.pdbx_seq_one_letter_code
_entity_poly.pdbx_strand_id
1 'polypeptide(L)' 'MPRIFDASFALIRSKRPAQLMAVEEVKGGVQATIRVSVEIDGEERPGCVVDTISRYYLE' A
#
# COMPACT_ATOMS: atom_id res chain seq x y z
N MET A 1 1.56 -3.38 -24.82
CA MET A 1 0.88 -2.85 -23.61
C MET A 1 1.85 -1.91 -22.86
N PRO A 2 2.08 -0.65 -23.31
CA PRO A 2 3.07 0.24 -22.68
C PRO A 2 2.47 1.58 -22.18
N ARG A 3 1.24 1.59 -21.66
CA ARG A 3 0.51 2.83 -21.28
C ARG A 3 0.33 3.04 -19.77
N ILE A 4 1.20 2.45 -18.94
CA ILE A 4 1.15 2.59 -17.47
C ILE A 4 2.31 3.47 -16.94
N PHE A 5 3.25 3.87 -17.80
CA PHE A 5 4.46 4.62 -17.42
C PHE A 5 4.60 5.97 -18.16
N ASP A 6 3.48 6.63 -18.46
CA ASP A 6 3.46 8.04 -18.82
C ASP A 6 3.47 8.91 -17.55
N ALA A 7 3.91 10.18 -17.68
CA ALA A 7 4.27 11.12 -16.61
C ALA A 7 3.20 11.37 -15.51
N SER A 8 2.02 10.77 -15.63
CA SER A 8 0.93 10.74 -14.65
C SER A 8 1.32 10.11 -13.30
N PHE A 9 2.36 9.26 -13.24
CA PHE A 9 2.83 8.67 -11.97
C PHE A 9 3.60 9.65 -11.07
N ALA A 10 4.11 10.78 -11.61
CA ALA A 10 4.85 11.76 -10.82
C ALA A 10 3.99 12.47 -9.74
N LEU A 11 2.65 12.37 -9.86
CA LEU A 11 1.69 12.98 -8.92
C LEU A 11 1.14 11.99 -7.88
N ILE A 12 1.56 10.73 -7.93
CA ILE A 12 1.07 9.66 -7.05
C ILE A 12 2.11 9.41 -5.96
N ARG A 13 1.79 9.79 -4.72
CA ARG A 13 2.67 9.55 -3.57
C ARG A 13 1.88 9.20 -2.32
N SER A 14 2.48 8.43 -1.43
CA SER A 14 1.96 8.23 -0.08
C SER A 14 2.53 9.32 0.84
N LYS A 15 1.69 10.26 1.26
CA LYS A 15 2.05 11.35 2.18
C LYS A 15 1.94 10.91 3.64
N ARG A 16 1.12 9.89 3.89
CA ARG A 16 0.81 9.40 5.24
C ARG A 16 1.58 8.11 5.52
N PRO A 17 2.03 7.89 6.76
CA PRO A 17 2.58 6.61 7.15
C PRO A 17 1.59 5.48 6.88
N ALA A 18 2.10 4.35 6.40
CA ALA A 18 1.32 3.12 6.32
C ALA A 18 0.92 2.67 7.73
N GLN A 19 -0.30 2.14 7.87
CA GLN A 19 -0.84 1.73 9.16
C GLN A 19 -0.85 0.21 9.26
N LEU A 20 -0.22 -0.33 10.31
CA LEU A 20 -0.31 -1.74 10.62
C LEU A 20 -1.66 -2.03 11.27
N MET A 21 -2.55 -2.71 10.55
CA MET A 21 -3.92 -2.96 10.97
C MET A 21 -4.04 -4.24 11.78
N ALA A 22 -3.31 -5.28 11.37
CA ALA A 22 -3.29 -6.57 12.05
C ALA A 22 -1.95 -7.27 11.79
N VAL A 23 -1.54 -8.06 12.78
CA VAL A 23 -0.50 -9.08 12.64
C VAL A 23 -1.07 -10.38 13.17
N GLU A 24 -1.05 -11.41 12.34
CA GLU A 24 -1.59 -12.73 12.65
C GLU A 24 -0.50 -13.77 12.48
N GLU A 25 -0.39 -14.67 13.45
CA GLU A 25 0.46 -15.85 13.29
C GLU A 25 -0.15 -16.79 12.25
N VAL A 26 0.66 -17.25 11.32
CA VAL A 26 0.29 -18.27 10.33
C VAL A 26 1.30 -19.40 10.38
N LYS A 27 0.96 -20.56 9.85
CA LYS A 27 1.88 -21.72 9.87
C LYS A 27 3.22 -21.35 9.24
N GLY A 28 4.27 -21.31 10.05
CA GLY A 28 5.65 -21.04 9.62
C GLY A 28 5.98 -19.56 9.38
N GLY A 29 5.13 -18.61 9.78
CA GLY A 29 5.39 -17.20 9.54
C GLY A 29 4.37 -16.25 10.15
N VAL A 30 4.37 -15.00 9.69
CA VAL A 30 3.44 -13.96 10.12
C VAL A 30 2.73 -13.34 8.93
N GLN A 31 1.44 -13.08 9.05
CA GLN A 31 0.65 -12.30 8.11
C GLN A 31 0.48 -10.89 8.67
N ALA A 32 0.89 -9.87 7.90
CA ALA A 32 0.63 -8.48 8.24
C ALA A 32 -0.40 -7.89 7.26
N THR A 33 -1.38 -7.19 7.82
CA THR A 33 -2.32 -6.37 7.05
C THR A 33 -1.94 -4.91 7.26
N ILE A 34 -1.55 -4.24 6.17
CA ILE A 34 -1.07 -2.85 6.19
C ILE A 34 -1.97 -1.98 5.32
N ARG A 35 -2.55 -0.94 5.91
CA ARG A 35 -3.35 0.05 5.18
C ARG A 35 -2.46 1.15 4.63
N VAL A 36 -2.57 1.39 3.33
CA VAL A 36 -1.88 2.46 2.62
C VAL A 36 -2.92 3.38 1.99
N SER A 37 -2.76 4.68 2.20
CA SER A 37 -3.46 5.71 1.44
C SER A 37 -2.53 6.26 0.37
N VAL A 38 -3.06 6.38 -0.84
CA VAL A 38 -2.35 6.94 -1.99
C VAL A 38 -3.01 8.27 -2.32
N GLU A 39 -2.24 9.34 -2.20
CA GLU A 39 -2.67 10.69 -2.53
C GLU A 39 -2.33 11.04 -3.97
N ILE A 40 -3.21 11.84 -4.57
CA ILE A 40 -2.98 12.51 -5.85
C ILE A 40 -2.64 13.96 -5.54
N ASP A 41 -1.56 14.48 -6.08
CA ASP A 41 -1.20 15.88 -5.85
C ASP A 41 -2.27 16.83 -6.39
N GLY A 42 -2.64 17.81 -5.56
CA GLY A 42 -3.74 18.74 -5.84
C GLY A 42 -5.10 18.29 -5.32
N GLU A 43 -5.26 17.04 -4.92
CA GLU A 43 -6.53 16.50 -4.39
C GLU A 43 -6.53 16.47 -2.86
N GLU A 44 -7.69 16.80 -2.27
CA GLU A 44 -7.89 16.75 -0.81
C GLU A 44 -8.18 15.32 -0.33
N ARG A 45 -8.86 14.53 -1.15
CA ARG A 45 -9.23 13.15 -0.84
C ARG A 45 -8.21 12.17 -1.43
N PRO A 46 -7.91 11.06 -0.74
CA PRO A 46 -7.02 10.04 -1.28
C PRO A 46 -7.64 9.42 -2.54
N GLY A 47 -6.81 9.17 -3.56
CA GLY A 47 -7.24 8.52 -4.80
C GLY A 47 -7.54 7.04 -4.58
N CYS A 48 -6.79 6.38 -3.69
CA CYS A 48 -7.17 5.07 -3.18
C CYS A 48 -6.74 4.88 -1.72
N VAL A 49 -7.44 3.98 -1.05
CA VAL A 49 -7.04 3.42 0.25
C VAL A 49 -7.10 1.91 0.09
N VAL A 50 -5.97 1.25 0.31
CA VAL A 50 -5.82 -0.20 0.08
C VAL A 50 -5.27 -0.88 1.33
N ASP A 51 -5.78 -2.08 1.60
CA ASP A 51 -5.20 -2.99 2.59
C ASP A 51 -4.31 -4.00 1.86
N THR A 52 -3.01 -3.93 2.14
CA THR A 52 -2.03 -4.89 1.65
C THR A 52 -1.92 -6.02 2.66
N ILE A 53 -2.20 -7.25 2.23
CA ILE A 53 -2.03 -8.45 3.05
C ILE A 53 -0.76 -9.14 2.57
N SER A 54 0.28 -9.16 3.40
CA SER A 54 1.56 -9.79 3.10
C SER A 54 1.88 -10.87 4.10
N ARG A 55 2.50 -11.97 3.64
CA ARG A 55 2.97 -13.05 4.51
C ARG A 55 4.49 -13.09 4.47
N TYR A 56 5.08 -13.11 5.66
CA TYR A 56 6.52 -13.18 5.87
C TYR A 56 6.82 -14.55 6.49
N TYR A 57 7.55 -15.37 5.76
CA TYR A 57 8.06 -16.66 6.24
C TYR A 57 9.54 -16.48 6.55
N LEU A 58 9.96 -16.91 7.74
CA LEU A 58 11.37 -16.90 8.16
C LEU A 58 11.91 -18.28 7.81
N GLU A 59 12.43 -18.42 6.59
CA GLU A 59 13.25 -19.58 6.22
C GLU A 59 14.71 -19.36 6.64
#